data_AF-A0A946AUR8-F1
#
_entry.id   AF-A0A946AUR8-F1
#
_cell.length_a   1.000
_cell.length_b   1.000
_cell.length_c   1.000
_cell.angle_alpha   90.00
_cell.angle_beta   90.00
_cell.angle_gamma   90.00
#
_symmetry.space_group_name_H-M   'P 1'
#
loop_
_entity.id
_entity.type
_entity.pdbx_description
1 polymer ?
#
loop_
_entity_poly.entity_id
_entity_poly.type
_entity_poly.pdbx_seq_one_letter_code
_entity_poly.pdbx_strand_id
1 'polypeptide(L)'
;MRIIVSVLLFLSCGSALPVWAEPDEIGEKKCKECHRFSLHDKKLYKGPDLFFAGNKFYKNWLTKFLQSPMVIREVNVFSGSNLLREESKAIDPHVALKEEESERVANFLMTLR
;
A
#
# COMPACT_ATOMS: atom_id res chain seq x y z
N MET A 1 26.41 -3.14 59.17
CA MET A 1 26.95 -2.58 57.92
C MET A 1 26.57 -3.54 56.79
N ARG A 2 25.33 -3.52 56.30
CA ARG A 2 24.84 -2.75 55.14
C ARG A 2 25.74 -2.85 53.91
N ILE A 3 25.62 -3.93 53.13
CA ILE A 3 25.82 -3.87 51.67
C ILE A 3 24.81 -4.83 51.04
N ILE A 4 23.56 -4.37 50.93
CA ILE A 4 22.55 -5.00 50.09
C ILE A 4 22.89 -4.55 48.67
N VAL A 5 23.42 -5.47 47.85
CA VAL A 5 23.69 -5.22 46.44
C VAL A 5 22.33 -5.10 45.75
N SER A 6 21.84 -3.87 45.64
CA SER A 6 20.66 -3.53 44.85
C SER A 6 20.96 -3.83 43.38
N VAL A 7 20.45 -4.96 42.90
CA VAL A 7 20.30 -5.23 41.47
C VAL A 7 19.23 -4.26 40.96
N LEU A 8 19.65 -3.07 40.55
CA LEU A 8 18.84 -2.18 39.72
C LEU A 8 18.75 -2.83 38.34
N LEU A 9 17.74 -3.69 38.18
CA LEU A 9 17.30 -4.14 36.87
C LEU A 9 16.75 -2.90 36.16
N PHE A 10 17.60 -2.21 35.40
CA PHE A 10 17.18 -1.21 34.44
C PHE A 10 16.29 -1.93 33.43
N LEU A 11 14.99 -1.90 33.69
CA LEU A 11 13.96 -2.31 32.75
C LEU A 11 13.97 -1.25 31.63
N SER A 12 14.93 -1.37 30.71
CA SER A 12 14.92 -0.57 29.49
C SER A 12 13.68 -1.01 28.74
N CYS A 13 12.65 -0.16 28.80
CA CYS A 13 11.53 -0.20 27.88
C CYS A 13 12.15 -0.04 26.49
N GLY A 14 12.39 -1.18 25.82
CA GLY A 14 12.77 -1.21 24.43
C GLY A 14 11.59 -0.61 23.68
N SER A 15 11.71 0.65 23.27
CA SER A 15 10.82 1.26 22.31
C SER A 15 11.04 0.50 21.00
N ALA A 16 10.32 -0.61 20.83
CA ALA A 16 10.02 -1.14 19.53
C ALA A 16 9.26 -0.02 18.81
N LEU A 17 10.00 0.77 18.03
CA LEU A 17 9.37 1.60 17.02
C LEU A 17 8.44 0.65 16.25
N PRO A 18 7.17 1.03 16.01
CA PRO A 18 6.34 0.22 15.16
C PRO A 18 7.06 0.19 13.81
N VAL A 19 7.75 -0.91 13.51
CA VAL A 19 7.91 -1.33 12.13
C VAL A 19 6.48 -1.50 11.69
N TRP A 20 6.01 -0.57 10.87
CA TRP A 20 4.68 -0.64 10.27
C TRP A 20 4.73 -1.88 9.38
N ALA A 21 4.35 -3.02 9.98
CA ALA A 21 4.38 -4.29 9.28
C ALA A 21 3.45 -4.16 8.08
N GLU A 22 3.89 -4.70 6.95
CA GLU A 22 3.03 -4.79 5.78
C GLU A 22 1.78 -5.59 6.16
N PRO A 23 0.57 -5.07 5.90
CA PRO A 23 -0.65 -5.76 6.24
C PRO A 23 -0.82 -7.02 5.38
N ASP A 24 -1.29 -8.12 5.98
CA ASP A 24 -1.44 -9.43 5.32
C ASP A 24 -2.24 -9.34 4.02
N GLU A 25 -3.20 -8.41 3.95
CA GLU A 25 -4.04 -8.17 2.79
C GLU A 25 -3.25 -7.83 1.53
N ILE A 26 -2.04 -7.23 1.64
CA ILE A 26 -1.18 -6.96 0.49
C ILE A 26 -0.78 -8.26 -0.22
N GLY A 27 -0.49 -9.30 0.58
CA GLY A 27 -0.14 -10.63 0.10
C GLY A 27 -1.38 -11.44 -0.31
N GLU A 28 -2.37 -11.53 0.59
CA GLU A 28 -3.57 -12.34 0.38
C GLU A 28 -4.39 -11.89 -0.83
N LYS A 29 -4.49 -10.58 -1.05
CA LYS A 29 -5.20 -9.99 -2.20
C LYS A 29 -4.28 -9.72 -3.39
N LYS A 30 -3.01 -10.15 -3.31
CA LYS A 30 -2.05 -10.16 -4.42
C LYS A 30 -1.79 -8.78 -5.01
N CYS A 31 -1.78 -7.71 -4.21
CA CYS A 31 -1.62 -6.34 -4.70
C CYS A 31 -0.33 -6.15 -5.50
N LYS A 32 0.75 -6.83 -5.09
CA LYS A 32 2.08 -6.80 -5.75
C LYS A 32 2.13 -7.52 -7.11
N GLU A 33 1.13 -8.32 -7.47
CA GLU A 33 1.07 -8.90 -8.82
C GLU A 33 0.79 -7.82 -9.88
N CYS A 34 0.07 -6.75 -9.51
CA CYS A 34 -0.36 -5.67 -10.40
C CYS A 34 0.28 -4.31 -10.08
N HIS A 35 0.62 -4.01 -8.83
CA HIS A 35 1.12 -2.71 -8.40
C HIS A 35 2.56 -2.77 -7.91
N ARG A 36 3.28 -1.67 -8.16
CA ARG A 36 4.64 -1.49 -7.65
C ARG A 36 4.64 -0.84 -6.27
N PHE A 37 5.43 -1.41 -5.37
CA PHE A 37 5.61 -0.95 -3.98
C PHE A 37 7.05 -0.57 -3.63
N SER A 38 7.99 -0.67 -4.57
CA SER A 38 9.42 -0.37 -4.35
C SER A 38 10.03 0.32 -5.56
N LEU A 39 10.89 1.33 -5.33
CA LEU A 39 11.64 2.01 -6.38
C LEU A 39 12.58 1.08 -7.15
N HIS A 40 13.08 0.06 -6.48
CA HIS A 40 14.06 -0.87 -7.05
C HIS A 40 13.42 -1.93 -7.96
N ASP A 41 12.09 -2.05 -7.92
CA ASP A 41 11.39 -2.94 -8.82
C ASP A 41 11.24 -2.31 -10.21
N LYS A 42 11.81 -2.98 -11.21
CA LYS A 42 11.86 -2.54 -12.62
C LYS A 42 10.89 -3.32 -13.52
N LYS A 43 10.06 -4.20 -12.96
CA LYS A 43 9.05 -4.94 -13.72
C LYS A 43 8.03 -3.97 -14.32
N LEU A 44 7.48 -4.31 -15.49
CA LEU A 44 6.29 -3.63 -16.01
C LEU A 44 5.05 -4.11 -15.24
N TYR A 45 4.30 -3.15 -14.72
CA TYR A 45 3.14 -3.38 -13.86
C TYR A 45 1.85 -3.09 -14.62
N LYS A 46 0.81 -3.91 -14.38
CA LYS A 46 -0.51 -3.73 -14.98
C LYS A 46 -1.29 -2.57 -14.35
N GLY A 47 -1.06 -2.33 -13.06
CA GLY A 47 -1.69 -1.27 -12.28
C GLY A 47 -0.77 -0.06 -12.08
N PRO A 48 -1.33 1.08 -11.65
CA PRO A 48 -0.56 2.27 -11.35
C PRO A 48 0.44 2.04 -10.21
N ASP A 49 1.53 2.80 -10.25
CA ASP A 49 2.58 2.77 -9.23
C ASP A 49 2.08 3.29 -7.87
N LEU A 50 2.21 2.47 -6.82
CA LEU A 50 1.81 2.77 -5.45
C LEU A 50 2.97 3.18 -4.53
N PHE A 51 4.23 3.14 -5.00
CA PHE A 51 5.38 3.55 -4.16
C PHE A 51 5.25 4.99 -3.62
N PHE A 52 4.58 5.88 -4.34
CA PHE A 52 4.36 7.27 -3.93
C PHE A 52 2.94 7.53 -3.42
N ALA A 53 2.22 6.51 -2.96
CA ALA A 53 0.83 6.65 -2.56
C ALA A 53 0.63 7.69 -1.44
N GLY A 54 1.51 7.71 -0.43
CA GLY A 54 1.46 8.66 0.69
C GLY A 54 1.67 10.11 0.28
N ASN A 55 2.34 10.38 -0.84
CA ASN A 55 2.51 11.72 -1.39
C ASN A 55 1.34 12.14 -2.30
N LYS A 56 0.57 11.18 -2.85
CA LYS A 56 -0.43 11.42 -3.90
C LYS A 56 -1.86 11.48 -3.38
N PHE A 57 -2.17 10.75 -2.32
CA PHE A 57 -3.54 10.52 -1.87
C PHE A 57 -3.77 10.99 -0.44
N TYR A 58 -5.01 11.37 -0.15
CA TYR A 58 -5.46 11.56 1.23
C TYR A 58 -5.88 10.21 1.81
N LYS A 59 -5.50 9.92 3.07
CA LYS A 59 -5.84 8.65 3.74
C LYS A 59 -7.34 8.34 3.68
N ASN A 60 -8.19 9.30 4.04
CA ASN A 60 -9.64 9.12 4.08
C ASN A 60 -10.23 8.76 2.70
N TRP A 61 -9.71 9.37 1.64
CA TRP A 61 -10.08 9.06 0.27
C TRP A 61 -9.63 7.66 -0.11
N LEU A 62 -8.39 7.29 0.24
CA LEU A 62 -7.82 5.98 -0.08
C LEU A 62 -8.57 4.84 0.63
N THR A 63 -8.91 5.01 1.92
CA THR A 63 -9.72 4.04 2.67
C THR A 63 -11.09 3.83 2.01
N LYS A 64 -11.79 4.90 1.60
CA LYS A 64 -13.08 4.78 0.90
C LYS A 64 -12.95 4.15 -0.48
N PHE A 65 -11.90 4.52 -1.22
CA PHE A 65 -11.64 3.97 -2.55
C PHE A 65 -11.40 2.46 -2.49
N LEU A 66 -10.63 1.97 -1.52
CA LEU A 66 -10.34 0.53 -1.38
C LEU A 66 -11.59 -0.32 -1.07
N GLN A 67 -12.62 0.26 -0.46
CA GLN A 67 -13.90 -0.42 -0.21
C GLN A 67 -14.76 -0.57 -1.48
N SER A 68 -14.61 0.34 -2.43
CA SER A 68 -15.37 0.33 -3.69
C SER A 68 -14.51 0.91 -4.82
N PRO A 69 -13.52 0.14 -5.30
CA PRO A 69 -12.59 0.62 -6.29
C PRO A 69 -13.29 0.78 -7.63
N MET A 70 -13.14 1.96 -8.23
CA MET A 70 -13.71 2.30 -9.52
C MET A 70 -12.67 2.96 -10.41
N VAL A 71 -12.90 2.95 -11.71
CA VAL A 71 -12.06 3.70 -12.65
C VAL A 71 -12.31 5.19 -12.43
N ILE A 72 -11.32 5.90 -11.87
CA ILE A 72 -11.43 7.35 -11.59
C ILE A 72 -11.23 8.15 -12.88
N ARG A 73 -10.34 7.68 -13.75
CA ARG A 73 -10.05 8.24 -15.07
C ARG A 73 -9.61 7.12 -15.99
N GLU A 74 -10.17 7.05 -17.19
CA GLU A 74 -9.67 6.17 -18.23
C GLU A 74 -8.30 6.70 -18.68
N VAL A 75 -7.26 5.89 -18.48
CA VAL A 75 -5.94 6.18 -19.02
C VAL A 75 -5.79 5.35 -20.29
N ASN A 76 -5.89 6.02 -21.44
CA ASN A 76 -5.36 5.45 -22.67
C ASN A 76 -3.85 5.38 -22.52
N VAL A 77 -3.33 4.19 -22.19
CA VAL A 77 -1.91 3.92 -22.32
C VAL A 77 -1.63 3.96 -23.81
N PHE A 78 -1.12 5.09 -24.30
CA PHE A 78 -0.59 5.22 -25.66
C PHE A 78 0.67 4.35 -25.75
N SER A 79 0.47 3.02 -25.81
CA SER A 79 1.51 2.08 -26.19
C SER A 79 1.76 2.34 -27.68
N GLY A 80 2.87 3.01 -27.98
CA GLY A 80 3.20 3.44 -29.32
C GLY A 80 3.22 2.26 -30.29
N SER A 81 2.18 2.16 -31.11
CA SER A 81 2.26 1.66 -32.49
C SER A 81 0.93 1.66 -33.25
N ASN A 82 -0.22 2.08 -32.69
CA ASN A 82 -1.44 2.25 -33.49
C ASN A 82 -2.29 3.43 -33.01
N LEU A 83 -2.43 4.45 -33.86
CA LEU A 83 -3.30 5.62 -33.68
C LEU A 83 -4.80 5.28 -33.80
N LEU A 84 -5.15 4.00 -33.78
CA LEU A 84 -6.52 3.55 -33.82
C LEU A 84 -6.98 3.36 -32.39
N ARG A 85 -8.00 4.15 -32.05
CA ARG A 85 -8.80 4.12 -30.85
C ARG A 85 -9.38 2.71 -30.65
N GLU A 86 -8.57 1.80 -30.10
CA GLU A 86 -9.09 0.54 -29.57
C GLU A 86 -9.95 0.93 -28.36
N GLU A 87 -11.26 0.69 -28.45
CA GLU A 87 -12.17 0.91 -27.35
C GLU A 87 -11.61 0.24 -26.10
N SER A 88 -11.57 0.98 -24.99
CA SER A 88 -11.06 0.48 -23.72
C SER A 88 -11.86 -0.78 -23.35
N LYS A 89 -11.26 -1.95 -23.56
CA LYS A 89 -11.83 -3.22 -23.10
C LYS A 89 -12.15 -3.07 -21.62
N ALA A 90 -13.34 -3.51 -21.24
CA ALA A 90 -13.80 -3.49 -19.86
C ALA A 90 -12.68 -4.01 -18.94
N ILE A 91 -12.17 -3.12 -18.09
CA ILE A 91 -11.10 -3.45 -17.15
C ILE A 91 -11.69 -4.43 -16.15
N ASP A 92 -10.99 -5.54 -15.90
CA ASP A 92 -11.38 -6.49 -14.86
C ASP A 92 -11.65 -5.75 -13.54
N PRO A 93 -12.75 -6.06 -12.84
CA PRO A 93 -13.08 -5.40 -11.58
C PRO A 93 -11.92 -5.50 -10.58
N HIS A 94 -11.52 -4.38 -10.01
CA HIS A 94 -10.50 -4.37 -8.97
C HIS A 94 -11.05 -4.98 -7.68
N VAL A 95 -10.19 -5.68 -6.92
CA VAL A 95 -10.57 -6.28 -5.64
C VAL A 95 -11.02 -5.21 -4.64
N ALA A 96 -12.22 -5.39 -4.06
CA ALA A 96 -12.74 -4.57 -2.98
C ALA A 96 -12.31 -5.15 -1.62
N LEU A 97 -12.00 -4.27 -0.67
CA LEU A 97 -11.63 -4.63 0.70
C LEU A 97 -12.76 -4.33 1.68
N LYS A 98 -12.80 -5.04 2.80
CA LYS A 98 -13.67 -4.68 3.93
C LYS A 98 -13.19 -3.38 4.56
N GLU A 99 -14.03 -2.73 5.37
CA GLU A 99 -13.70 -1.44 6.00
C GLU A 99 -12.39 -1.48 6.80
N GLU A 100 -12.23 -2.49 7.66
CA GLU A 100 -11.06 -2.66 8.52
C GLU A 100 -9.78 -2.96 7.70
N GLU A 101 -9.89 -3.86 6.72
CA GLU A 101 -8.82 -4.17 5.75
C GLU A 101 -8.40 -2.91 4.98
N SER A 102 -9.37 -2.10 4.55
CA SER A 102 -9.14 -0.85 3.82
C SER A 102 -8.39 0.17 4.67
N GLU A 103 -8.69 0.26 5.97
CA GLU A 103 -7.95 1.14 6.86
C GLU A 103 -6.50 0.68 7.05
N ARG A 104 -6.27 -0.61 7.30
CA ARG A 104 -4.91 -1.16 7.43
C ARG A 104 -4.07 -0.94 6.18
N VAL A 105 -4.62 -1.29 5.02
CA VAL A 105 -3.94 -1.11 3.73
C VAL A 105 -3.69 0.37 3.44
N ALA A 106 -4.68 1.25 3.68
CA ALA A 106 -4.48 2.68 3.50
C ALA A 106 -3.38 3.24 4.42
N ASN A 107 -3.36 2.85 5.70
CA ASN A 107 -2.32 3.26 6.64
C ASN A 107 -0.92 2.87 6.13
N PHE A 108 -0.77 1.64 5.65
CA PHE A 108 0.49 1.18 5.07
C PHE A 108 0.87 1.97 3.82
N LEU A 109 -0.05 2.14 2.87
CA LEU A 109 0.20 2.90 1.63
C LEU A 109 0.58 4.37 1.91
N MET A 110 0.05 4.97 2.98
CA MET A 110 0.42 6.32 3.39
C MET A 110 1.88 6.43 3.87
N THR A 111 2.54 5.32 4.21
CA THR A 111 3.96 5.31 4.57
C THR A 111 4.90 5.34 3.37
N LEU A 112 4.38 5.07 2.17
CA LEU A 112 5.14 4.98 0.92
C LEU A 112 5.29 6.38 0.28
N ARG A 113 6.53 6.89 0.22
CA ARG A 113 6.86 8.25 -0.22
C ARG A 113 8.24 8.38 -0.84
#